data_AF-A1C8A6-F1
#
_entry.id   AF-A1C8A6-F1
#
_cell.length_a   1.000
_cell.length_b   1.000
_cell.length_c   1.000
_cell.angle_alpha   90.00
_cell.angle_beta   90.00
_cell.angle_gamma   90.00
#
_symmetry.space_group_name_H-M   'P 1'
#
loop_
_entity.id
_entity.type
_entity.pdbx_description
1 polymer ?
#
loop_
_entity_poly.entity_id
_entity_poly.type
_entity_poly.pdbx_seq_one_letter_code
_entity_poly.pdbx_strand_id
1 'polypeptide(L)'
;MASETSFKLPGFSLPLDYLPDGNIMFPSVLETDSVSRLNTHRELLIMRAINAITDKSDWDQKIFNDGILAKWRKEIIESREDVTAKMLSWIVQEAKWKAKAFQETGQVVAFDVGVVKSDTAVSEELRQALLEAVHPLEDIPEDQKDYHPGSDQQVVDLVHPSLFPVIYGRTRILPDKRIELDSFESAIGEGQVLPVPPEEEAGAARDRWGNRNHEHKPYSRKFQWLPCDVQFAGDDECRIVTYVNNLHPRQHRPLYTVIEKVLAQAIPLWNTSLGFMGDFYQRIHYYQVEFGDNGEPEPEQMDSDEEDEQDFWERHQEWEDSRPVKRPEPGDFKPHVLTGDKQVNLRKDFADQGLQVIVKLANIELTPEKPRYEGGSWHIEGQLNEHICATAIYYYDSENITESTLEFRQRADIDGVEEISYPQSRHDFLQEVFNFDEDVTSYDEDADITQILGGVSTQQGRLLTFPNIVQHRVDSFGLADTSKPGHRKILALFLVDPHIRIISSANVPPQREDWWKERQEVVGRLLNEKLPAELRNMVHDGLEATPISMDEAKKYREELMEERSIKADEQNKRFETGGFSLCEH
;
A
#
# COMPACT_ATOMS: atom_id res chain seq x y z
N MET A 1 31.33 -5.26 -15.35
CA MET A 1 30.88 -4.53 -14.15
C MET A 1 29.39 -4.75 -13.87
N ALA A 2 28.48 -4.81 -14.86
CA ALA A 2 27.07 -5.15 -14.64
C ALA A 2 26.79 -6.59 -14.13
N SER A 3 27.72 -7.53 -14.30
CA SER A 3 27.55 -8.93 -13.86
C SER A 3 27.91 -9.19 -12.39
N GLU A 4 28.66 -8.29 -11.73
CA GLU A 4 29.06 -8.47 -10.32
C GLU A 4 28.01 -7.94 -9.34
N THR A 5 27.09 -7.08 -9.79
CA THR A 5 26.03 -6.51 -8.95
C THR A 5 24.75 -7.34 -8.95
N SER A 6 24.49 -8.16 -9.99
CA SER A 6 23.24 -8.93 -10.14
C SER A 6 23.03 -10.04 -9.12
N PHE A 7 24.07 -10.37 -8.34
CA PHE A 7 24.02 -11.38 -7.28
C PHE A 7 24.26 -10.79 -5.90
N LYS A 8 24.36 -9.46 -5.77
CA LYS A 8 24.39 -8.76 -4.49
C LYS A 8 22.95 -8.58 -4.00
N LEU A 9 22.47 -9.52 -3.19
CA LEU A 9 21.07 -9.61 -2.78
C LEU A 9 21.00 -9.75 -1.25
N PRO A 10 20.18 -8.93 -0.56
CA PRO A 10 19.90 -9.10 0.87
C PRO A 10 19.42 -10.52 1.18
N GLY A 11 19.91 -11.10 2.27
CA GLY A 11 19.58 -12.47 2.69
C GLY A 11 20.30 -13.58 1.91
N PHE A 12 21.14 -13.24 0.92
CA PHE A 12 21.96 -14.23 0.22
C PHE A 12 23.46 -13.91 0.28
N SER A 13 23.88 -12.84 -0.37
CA SER A 13 25.30 -12.42 -0.48
C SER A 13 25.57 -11.08 0.20
N LEU A 14 24.49 -10.38 0.57
CA LEU A 14 24.49 -9.22 1.43
C LEU A 14 23.74 -9.56 2.72
N PRO A 15 24.02 -8.85 3.84
CA PRO A 15 23.23 -8.94 5.05
C PRO A 15 21.74 -8.73 4.78
N LEU A 16 20.88 -9.34 5.60
CA LEU A 16 19.43 -9.21 5.47
C LEU A 16 18.96 -7.75 5.63
N ASP A 17 19.62 -6.96 6.48
CA ASP A 17 19.35 -5.54 6.75
C ASP A 17 20.09 -4.57 5.80
N TYR A 18 20.63 -5.07 4.69
CA TYR A 18 21.37 -4.24 3.75
C TYR A 18 20.46 -3.20 3.08
N LEU A 19 20.91 -1.94 3.09
CA LEU A 19 20.34 -0.84 2.33
C LEU A 19 21.41 -0.19 1.44
N PRO A 20 21.04 0.29 0.23
CA PRO A 20 21.95 1.08 -0.61
C PRO A 20 22.38 2.40 0.07
N ASP A 21 23.62 2.82 -0.18
CA ASP A 21 24.14 4.08 0.36
C ASP A 21 23.40 5.30 -0.22
N GLY A 22 23.17 6.33 0.60
CA GLY A 22 22.77 7.67 0.15
C GLY A 22 21.30 8.07 0.30
N ASN A 23 20.49 7.36 1.11
CA ASN A 23 19.05 7.63 1.30
C ASN A 23 18.28 7.78 -0.04
N ILE A 24 18.63 6.95 -1.01
CA ILE A 24 18.00 6.95 -2.35
C ILE A 24 16.69 6.15 -2.39
N MET A 25 16.44 5.33 -1.38
CA MET A 25 15.25 4.48 -1.29
C MET A 25 14.00 5.33 -1.10
N PHE A 26 12.89 4.84 -1.64
CA PHE A 26 11.57 5.33 -1.32
C PHE A 26 11.24 4.98 0.13
N PRO A 27 10.68 5.91 0.90
CA PRO A 27 10.46 5.68 2.32
C PRO A 27 9.29 4.71 2.54
N SER A 28 9.33 4.02 3.68
CA SER A 28 8.30 3.08 4.12
C SER A 28 8.06 3.24 5.61
N VAL A 29 6.80 3.17 6.03
CA VAL A 29 6.42 3.19 7.45
C VAL A 29 6.93 1.97 8.22
N LEU A 30 7.36 0.93 7.50
CA LEU A 30 8.02 -0.23 8.09
C LEU A 30 9.46 0.09 8.56
N GLU A 31 10.10 1.13 8.00
CA GLU A 31 11.48 1.53 8.30
C GLU A 31 11.56 2.75 9.23
N THR A 32 10.64 3.71 9.08
CA THR A 32 10.75 5.02 9.74
C THR A 32 9.40 5.70 9.91
N ASP A 33 9.26 6.48 10.98
CA ASP A 33 8.12 7.38 11.21
C ASP A 33 8.21 8.68 10.37
N SER A 34 9.26 8.87 9.55
CA SER A 34 9.53 10.13 8.82
C SER A 34 8.64 10.41 7.60
N VAL A 35 7.56 9.64 7.40
CA VAL A 35 6.57 9.81 6.32
C VAL A 35 5.22 10.28 6.82
N SER A 36 5.16 10.75 8.07
CA SER A 36 3.98 11.30 8.68
C SER A 36 3.53 12.60 8.02
N ARG A 37 2.23 12.87 8.13
CA ARG A 37 1.60 14.10 7.64
C ARG A 37 0.53 14.55 8.62
N LEU A 38 0.42 15.86 8.78
CA LEU A 38 -0.61 16.48 9.60
C LEU A 38 -1.56 17.29 8.72
N ASN A 39 -2.83 16.89 8.72
CA ASN A 39 -3.90 17.61 8.02
C ASN A 39 -4.90 18.14 9.03
N THR A 40 -5.32 19.39 8.88
CA THR A 40 -6.46 19.87 9.66
C THR A 40 -7.71 19.03 9.33
N HIS A 41 -8.63 18.88 10.28
CA HIS A 41 -9.86 18.10 10.06
C HIS A 41 -10.65 18.61 8.84
N ARG A 42 -10.68 19.94 8.64
CA ARG A 42 -11.32 20.56 7.48
C ARG A 42 -10.65 20.23 6.15
N GLU A 43 -9.34 20.00 6.12
CA GLU A 43 -8.67 19.47 4.92
C GLU A 43 -9.11 18.05 4.60
N LEU A 44 -9.24 17.19 5.62
CA LEU A 44 -9.76 15.83 5.45
C LEU A 44 -11.19 15.87 4.89
N LEU A 45 -12.07 16.75 5.41
CA LEU A 45 -13.42 16.94 4.89
C LEU A 45 -13.43 17.42 3.42
N ILE A 46 -12.57 18.36 3.06
CA ILE A 46 -12.40 18.80 1.66
C ILE A 46 -12.00 17.61 0.77
N MET A 47 -10.97 16.85 1.16
CA MET A 47 -10.51 15.68 0.39
C MET A 47 -11.60 14.64 0.23
N ARG A 48 -12.32 14.29 1.30
CA ARG A 48 -13.43 13.32 1.28
C ARG A 48 -14.56 13.77 0.36
N ALA A 49 -14.95 15.05 0.41
CA ALA A 49 -15.99 15.60 -0.46
C ALA A 49 -15.58 15.56 -1.94
N ILE A 50 -14.32 15.90 -2.25
CA ILE A 50 -13.78 15.80 -3.61
C ILE A 50 -13.75 14.33 -4.05
N ASN A 51 -13.29 13.42 -3.19
CA ASN A 51 -13.26 11.99 -3.49
C ASN A 51 -14.67 11.46 -3.83
N ALA A 52 -15.67 11.80 -3.03
CA ALA A 52 -17.07 11.44 -3.27
C ALA A 52 -17.64 12.02 -4.58
N ILE A 53 -17.22 13.22 -4.99
CA ILE A 53 -17.56 13.77 -6.32
C ILE A 53 -16.91 12.93 -7.42
N THR A 54 -15.62 12.65 -7.30
CA THR A 54 -14.84 11.92 -8.32
C THR A 54 -15.18 10.42 -8.41
N ASP A 55 -15.97 9.90 -7.48
CA ASP A 55 -16.53 8.54 -7.53
C ASP A 55 -17.84 8.44 -8.32
N LYS A 56 -18.49 9.57 -8.62
CA LYS A 56 -19.71 9.56 -9.42
C LYS A 56 -19.38 9.32 -10.90
N SER A 57 -20.21 8.57 -11.62
CA SER A 57 -20.04 8.37 -13.06
C SER A 57 -20.08 9.71 -13.82
N ASP A 58 -19.23 9.86 -14.84
CA ASP A 58 -19.07 11.06 -15.68
C ASP A 58 -18.86 12.36 -14.87
N TRP A 59 -18.27 12.27 -13.68
CA TRP A 59 -18.10 13.43 -12.80
C TRP A 59 -17.31 14.56 -13.45
N ASP A 60 -16.33 14.22 -14.30
CA ASP A 60 -15.42 15.13 -14.98
C ASP A 60 -16.15 16.02 -15.99
N GLN A 61 -17.27 15.55 -16.55
CA GLN A 61 -18.17 16.35 -17.39
C GLN A 61 -19.23 17.05 -16.54
N LYS A 62 -19.81 16.33 -15.57
CA LYS A 62 -20.94 16.79 -14.75
C LYS A 62 -20.56 17.94 -13.81
N ILE A 63 -19.30 18.05 -13.39
CA ILE A 63 -18.80 19.14 -12.53
C ILE A 63 -18.91 20.54 -13.19
N PHE A 64 -19.02 20.60 -14.52
CA PHE A 64 -19.20 21.84 -15.28
C PHE A 64 -20.68 22.19 -15.53
N ASN A 65 -21.62 21.33 -15.13
CA ASN A 65 -23.05 21.60 -15.24
C ASN A 65 -23.58 22.24 -13.96
N ASP A 66 -24.04 23.49 -14.04
CA ASP A 66 -24.50 24.26 -12.88
C ASP A 66 -25.66 23.59 -12.12
N GLY A 67 -26.58 22.93 -12.83
CA GLY A 67 -27.71 22.25 -12.21
C GLY A 67 -27.30 21.00 -11.43
N ILE A 68 -26.29 20.26 -11.90
CA ILE A 68 -25.75 19.10 -11.19
C ILE A 68 -24.87 19.56 -10.03
N LEU A 69 -24.01 20.56 -10.26
CA LEU A 69 -23.17 21.15 -9.23
C LEU A 69 -23.98 21.69 -8.05
N ALA A 70 -25.15 22.30 -8.31
CA ALA A 70 -26.07 22.73 -7.26
C ALA A 70 -26.58 21.56 -6.40
N LYS A 71 -26.82 20.39 -6.99
CA LYS A 71 -27.21 19.18 -6.24
C LYS A 71 -26.07 18.66 -5.37
N TRP A 72 -24.86 18.57 -5.91
CA TRP A 72 -23.70 18.11 -5.12
C TRP A 72 -23.36 19.07 -3.98
N ARG A 73 -23.46 20.39 -4.20
CA ARG A 73 -23.34 21.37 -3.11
C ARG A 73 -24.38 21.13 -2.02
N LYS A 74 -25.61 20.84 -2.41
CA LYS A 74 -26.69 20.54 -1.48
C LYS A 74 -26.40 19.24 -0.69
N GLU A 75 -25.95 18.18 -1.36
CA GLU A 75 -25.54 16.92 -0.73
C GLU A 75 -24.45 17.15 0.34
N ILE A 76 -23.43 17.97 0.04
CA ILE A 76 -22.35 18.29 0.99
C ILE A 76 -22.87 19.11 2.18
N ILE A 77 -23.78 20.07 1.97
CA ILE A 77 -24.35 20.86 3.07
C ILE A 77 -25.25 19.98 3.95
N GLU A 78 -25.95 19.02 3.35
CA GLU A 78 -26.87 18.12 4.06
C GLU A 78 -26.16 16.99 4.81
N SER A 79 -24.86 16.77 4.60
CA SER A 79 -24.08 15.74 5.32
C SER A 79 -23.90 16.05 6.80
N ARG A 80 -24.16 17.30 7.24
CA ARG A 80 -23.96 17.81 8.61
C ARG A 80 -22.51 17.85 9.09
N GLU A 81 -21.56 17.66 8.17
CA GLU A 81 -20.14 17.88 8.43
C GLU A 81 -19.82 19.37 8.53
N ASP A 82 -18.71 19.73 9.20
CA ASP A 82 -18.23 21.12 9.32
C ASP A 82 -17.62 21.62 7.99
N VAL A 83 -18.48 21.87 7.00
CA VAL A 83 -18.08 22.38 5.68
C VAL A 83 -18.56 23.81 5.49
N THR A 84 -17.62 24.76 5.51
CA THR A 84 -17.92 26.19 5.38
C THR A 84 -18.12 26.60 3.92
N ALA A 85 -18.62 27.83 3.71
CA ALA A 85 -18.75 28.39 2.36
C ALA A 85 -17.41 28.50 1.62
N LYS A 86 -16.31 28.78 2.33
CA LYS A 86 -14.96 28.82 1.74
C LYS A 86 -14.49 27.42 1.34
N MET A 87 -14.72 26.42 2.20
CA MET A 87 -14.43 25.01 1.88
C MET A 87 -15.24 24.54 0.67
N LEU A 88 -16.54 24.84 0.59
CA LEU A 88 -17.35 24.53 -0.60
C LEU A 88 -16.80 25.17 -1.86
N SER A 89 -16.38 26.44 -1.78
CA SER A 89 -15.74 27.14 -2.90
C SER A 89 -14.46 26.44 -3.34
N TRP A 90 -13.65 25.99 -2.38
CA TRP A 90 -12.42 25.24 -2.64
C TRP A 90 -12.71 23.90 -3.31
N ILE A 91 -13.61 23.09 -2.73
CA ILE A 91 -14.02 21.76 -3.23
C ILE A 91 -14.40 21.85 -4.71
N VAL A 92 -15.22 22.84 -5.08
CA VAL A 92 -15.65 23.01 -6.48
C VAL A 92 -14.49 23.38 -7.40
N GLN A 93 -13.62 24.29 -6.97
CA GLN A 93 -12.49 24.74 -7.79
C GLN A 93 -11.47 23.61 -7.99
N GLU A 94 -11.13 22.88 -6.93
CA GLU A 94 -10.23 21.74 -6.99
C GLU A 94 -10.82 20.60 -7.81
N ALA A 95 -12.11 20.27 -7.65
CA ALA A 95 -12.78 19.26 -8.47
C ALA A 95 -12.79 19.63 -9.97
N LYS A 96 -13.05 20.90 -10.33
CA LYS A 96 -12.97 21.35 -11.72
C LYS A 96 -11.55 21.29 -12.29
N TRP A 97 -10.55 21.57 -11.47
CA TRP A 97 -9.15 21.44 -11.87
C TRP A 97 -8.77 19.96 -12.06
N LYS A 98 -9.10 19.08 -11.11
CA LYS A 98 -8.90 17.63 -11.21
C LYS A 98 -9.61 17.04 -12.42
N ALA A 99 -10.80 17.53 -12.80
CA ALA A 99 -11.51 17.08 -14.00
C ALA A 99 -10.69 17.31 -15.29
N LYS A 100 -10.00 18.45 -15.39
CA LYS A 100 -9.10 18.72 -16.54
C LYS A 100 -7.88 17.81 -16.51
N ALA A 101 -7.26 17.66 -15.34
CA ALA A 101 -6.12 16.75 -15.18
C ALA A 101 -6.51 15.31 -15.52
N PHE A 102 -7.70 14.86 -15.10
CA PHE A 102 -8.23 13.54 -15.44
C PHE A 102 -8.46 13.37 -16.94
N GLN A 103 -8.98 14.37 -17.64
CA GLN A 103 -9.16 14.33 -19.09
C GLN A 103 -7.82 14.24 -19.85
N GLU A 104 -6.75 14.80 -19.30
CA GLU A 104 -5.41 14.74 -19.89
C GLU A 104 -4.66 13.44 -19.56
N THR A 105 -4.82 12.91 -18.35
CA THR A 105 -3.96 11.84 -17.80
C THR A 105 -4.69 10.52 -17.54
N GLY A 106 -6.02 10.56 -17.42
CA GLY A 106 -6.84 9.46 -16.92
C GLY A 106 -6.74 9.22 -15.41
N GLN A 107 -6.09 10.10 -14.64
CA GLN A 107 -5.78 9.86 -13.22
C GLN A 107 -6.46 10.87 -12.29
N VAL A 108 -6.79 10.43 -11.08
CA VAL A 108 -7.27 11.28 -9.98
C VAL A 108 -6.50 10.94 -8.72
N VAL A 109 -5.84 11.95 -8.14
CA VAL A 109 -5.29 11.86 -6.77
C VAL A 109 -6.46 12.00 -5.79
N ALA A 110 -6.83 10.91 -5.12
CA ALA A 110 -7.92 10.85 -4.15
C ALA A 110 -7.49 11.43 -2.80
N PHE A 111 -6.30 11.05 -2.33
CA PHE A 111 -5.69 11.58 -1.11
C PHE A 111 -4.25 11.97 -1.39
N ASP A 112 -3.81 13.09 -0.80
CA ASP A 112 -2.53 13.72 -1.15
C ASP A 112 -1.31 12.89 -0.74
N VAL A 113 -1.50 11.84 0.07
CA VAL A 113 -0.49 10.82 0.40
C VAL A 113 -0.08 9.94 -0.78
N GLY A 114 -0.58 10.25 -1.99
CA GLY A 114 -0.30 9.48 -3.19
C GLY A 114 -1.29 8.35 -3.45
N VAL A 115 -2.51 8.41 -2.90
CA VAL A 115 -3.58 7.48 -3.29
C VAL A 115 -4.18 7.98 -4.61
N VAL A 116 -3.95 7.23 -5.69
CA VAL A 116 -4.30 7.61 -7.07
C VAL A 116 -5.23 6.56 -7.66
N LYS A 117 -6.33 6.99 -8.27
CA LYS A 117 -7.29 6.11 -8.94
C LYS A 117 -7.47 6.47 -10.41
N SER A 118 -7.81 5.47 -11.21
CA SER A 118 -8.23 5.63 -12.60
C SER A 118 -9.33 4.64 -12.93
N ASP A 119 -10.39 5.15 -13.55
CA ASP A 119 -11.49 4.35 -14.10
C ASP A 119 -11.33 4.09 -15.61
N THR A 120 -10.25 4.58 -16.22
CA THR A 120 -10.03 4.53 -17.68
C THR A 120 -8.66 3.97 -18.07
N ALA A 121 -7.75 3.76 -17.11
CA ALA A 121 -6.42 3.24 -17.37
C ALA A 121 -6.46 1.84 -18.01
N VAL A 122 -7.37 0.98 -17.58
CA VAL A 122 -7.56 -0.36 -18.16
C VAL A 122 -8.81 -0.35 -19.03
N SER A 123 -8.62 -0.48 -20.34
CA SER A 123 -9.72 -0.59 -21.31
C SER A 123 -10.60 -1.81 -21.05
N GLU A 124 -11.87 -1.73 -21.44
CA GLU A 124 -12.82 -2.84 -21.33
C GLU A 124 -12.34 -4.11 -22.07
N GLU A 125 -11.69 -3.95 -23.23
CA GLU A 125 -11.11 -5.08 -23.97
C GLU A 125 -10.01 -5.80 -23.18
N LEU A 126 -9.16 -5.03 -22.48
CA LEU A 126 -8.10 -5.57 -21.62
C LEU A 126 -8.67 -6.22 -20.36
N ARG A 127 -9.73 -5.64 -19.78
CA ARG A 127 -10.46 -6.23 -18.65
C ARG A 127 -11.05 -7.59 -19.03
N GLN A 128 -11.72 -7.67 -20.18
CA GLN A 128 -12.31 -8.91 -20.68
C GLN A 128 -11.22 -9.95 -20.98
N ALA A 129 -10.09 -9.54 -21.55
CA ALA A 129 -8.94 -10.43 -21.75
C ALA A 129 -8.37 -10.96 -20.42
N LEU A 130 -8.36 -10.15 -19.35
CA LEU A 130 -7.96 -10.61 -18.02
C LEU A 130 -8.93 -11.65 -17.46
N LEU A 131 -10.24 -11.41 -17.57
CA LEU A 131 -11.26 -12.34 -17.14
C LEU A 131 -11.11 -13.70 -17.85
N GLU A 132 -10.94 -13.70 -19.17
CA GLU A 132 -10.71 -14.92 -19.96
C GLU A 132 -9.41 -15.63 -19.59
N ALA A 133 -8.34 -14.88 -19.34
CA ALA A 133 -7.03 -15.45 -19.02
C ALA A 133 -6.94 -16.01 -17.59
N VAL A 134 -7.76 -15.49 -16.65
CA VAL A 134 -7.86 -15.98 -15.27
C VAL A 134 -8.79 -17.19 -15.16
N HIS A 135 -9.77 -17.34 -16.04
CA HIS A 135 -10.75 -18.44 -16.00
C HIS A 135 -10.16 -19.84 -15.75
N PRO A 136 -9.01 -20.26 -16.33
CA PRO A 136 -8.43 -21.59 -16.03
C PRO A 136 -8.00 -21.79 -14.56
N LEU A 137 -7.77 -20.71 -13.81
CA LEU A 137 -7.48 -20.77 -12.37
C LEU A 137 -8.75 -20.84 -11.53
N GLU A 138 -9.88 -20.37 -12.06
CA GLU A 138 -11.18 -20.35 -11.38
C GLU A 138 -12.00 -21.62 -11.66
N ASP A 139 -11.90 -22.15 -12.88
CA ASP A 139 -12.61 -23.34 -13.36
C ASP A 139 -11.93 -24.62 -12.87
N ILE A 140 -11.86 -24.75 -11.55
CA ILE A 140 -11.34 -25.92 -10.85
C ILE A 140 -12.43 -26.50 -9.93
N PRO A 141 -12.38 -27.80 -9.61
CA PRO A 141 -13.29 -28.40 -8.65
C PRO A 141 -13.26 -27.69 -7.29
N GLU A 142 -14.42 -27.59 -6.66
CA GLU A 142 -14.61 -26.87 -5.39
C GLU A 142 -13.70 -27.39 -4.26
N ASP A 143 -13.44 -28.69 -4.22
CA ASP A 143 -12.53 -29.33 -3.26
C ASP A 143 -11.04 -29.04 -3.52
N GLN A 144 -10.72 -28.45 -4.68
CA GLN A 144 -9.37 -28.03 -5.07
C GLN A 144 -9.14 -26.54 -4.91
N LYS A 145 -10.19 -25.74 -4.68
CA LYS A 145 -10.06 -24.30 -4.41
C LYS A 145 -9.18 -24.07 -3.20
N ASP A 146 -8.27 -23.11 -3.33
CA ASP A 146 -7.39 -22.71 -2.26
C ASP A 146 -8.00 -21.55 -1.48
N TYR A 147 -8.77 -21.89 -0.45
CA TYR A 147 -9.36 -20.89 0.44
C TYR A 147 -8.31 -20.28 1.36
N HIS A 148 -8.31 -18.96 1.44
CA HIS A 148 -7.42 -18.22 2.33
C HIS A 148 -7.68 -18.63 3.79
N PRO A 149 -6.64 -18.93 4.60
CA PRO A 149 -6.83 -19.31 5.99
C PRO A 149 -7.61 -18.25 6.78
N GLY A 150 -8.55 -18.68 7.61
CA GLY A 150 -9.37 -17.78 8.45
C GLY A 150 -10.45 -16.96 7.72
N SER A 151 -10.62 -17.15 6.40
CA SER A 151 -11.59 -16.38 5.60
C SER A 151 -13.03 -16.91 5.60
N ASP A 152 -13.33 -17.93 6.41
CA ASP A 152 -14.59 -18.69 6.35
C ASP A 152 -14.97 -19.12 4.90
N GLN A 153 -14.00 -19.54 4.10
CA GLN A 153 -14.18 -19.94 2.70
C GLN A 153 -14.81 -18.83 1.82
N GLN A 154 -14.55 -17.56 2.13
CA GLN A 154 -15.02 -16.43 1.32
C GLN A 154 -13.91 -15.84 0.45
N VAL A 155 -12.65 -16.12 0.74
CA VAL A 155 -11.51 -15.60 -0.05
C VAL A 155 -10.81 -16.77 -0.73
N VAL A 156 -10.74 -16.74 -2.06
CA VAL A 156 -10.07 -17.75 -2.89
C VAL A 156 -8.77 -17.18 -3.43
N ASP A 157 -7.66 -17.84 -3.09
CA ASP A 157 -6.30 -17.52 -3.51
C ASP A 157 -6.02 -18.16 -4.88
N LEU A 158 -6.00 -17.37 -5.96
CA LEU A 158 -5.69 -17.88 -7.31
C LEU A 158 -4.17 -17.87 -7.58
N VAL A 159 -3.54 -16.73 -7.29
CA VAL A 159 -2.08 -16.56 -7.27
C VAL A 159 -1.77 -15.83 -5.98
N HIS A 160 -1.24 -16.53 -4.98
CA HIS A 160 -0.92 -15.93 -3.69
C HIS A 160 0.59 -15.94 -3.43
N PRO A 161 1.21 -14.79 -3.08
CA PRO A 161 2.66 -14.69 -2.91
C PRO A 161 3.19 -15.44 -1.68
N SER A 162 2.33 -15.77 -0.72
CA SER A 162 2.68 -16.62 0.44
C SER A 162 2.72 -18.13 0.11
N LEU A 163 2.37 -18.55 -1.10
CA LEU A 163 2.61 -19.92 -1.57
C LEU A 163 3.94 -19.98 -2.33
N PHE A 164 4.77 -20.96 -1.98
CA PHE A 164 6.12 -21.12 -2.52
C PHE A 164 7.01 -19.86 -2.41
N PRO A 165 7.00 -19.11 -1.28
CA PRO A 165 7.91 -17.99 -1.09
C PRO A 165 9.36 -18.48 -0.98
N VAL A 166 10.30 -17.56 -0.82
CA VAL A 166 11.62 -17.93 -0.27
C VAL A 166 11.40 -18.41 1.17
N ILE A 167 11.91 -19.59 1.47
CA ILE A 167 11.93 -20.20 2.81
C ILE A 167 13.40 -20.44 3.14
N TYR A 168 13.97 -19.60 3.99
CA TYR A 168 15.38 -19.71 4.36
C TYR A 168 15.65 -21.05 5.06
N GLY A 169 16.73 -21.74 4.69
CA GLY A 169 17.03 -23.11 5.11
C GLY A 169 16.34 -24.20 4.29
N ARG A 170 15.46 -23.86 3.33
CA ARG A 170 14.72 -24.82 2.49
C ARG A 170 14.81 -24.51 0.99
N THR A 171 14.61 -23.24 0.61
CA THR A 171 14.65 -22.77 -0.77
C THR A 171 16.06 -22.84 -1.33
N ARG A 172 16.17 -23.19 -2.62
CA ARG A 172 17.45 -23.20 -3.34
C ARG A 172 17.63 -21.92 -4.15
N ILE A 173 18.87 -21.46 -4.25
CA ILE A 173 19.26 -20.29 -5.05
C ILE A 173 20.42 -20.62 -5.97
N LEU A 174 20.43 -20.00 -7.14
CA LEU A 174 21.50 -20.05 -8.12
C LEU A 174 22.54 -18.96 -7.82
N PRO A 175 23.81 -19.32 -7.52
CA PRO A 175 24.79 -18.34 -7.05
C PRO A 175 25.42 -17.51 -8.18
N ASP A 176 25.36 -17.99 -9.41
CA ASP A 176 26.18 -17.51 -10.53
C ASP A 176 25.42 -17.40 -11.86
N LYS A 177 24.14 -17.78 -11.89
CA LYS A 177 23.29 -17.72 -13.08
C LYS A 177 21.91 -17.16 -12.77
N ARG A 178 21.31 -16.52 -13.76
CA ARG A 178 19.92 -16.04 -13.73
C ARG A 178 19.01 -16.93 -14.57
N ILE A 179 17.76 -17.03 -14.15
CA ILE A 179 16.71 -17.77 -14.84
C ILE A 179 15.98 -16.81 -15.77
N GLU A 180 15.83 -17.18 -17.03
CA GLU A 180 14.96 -16.48 -17.97
C GLU A 180 13.62 -17.23 -18.09
N LEU A 181 12.55 -16.49 -18.41
CA LEU A 181 11.18 -17.04 -18.50
C LEU A 181 11.08 -18.22 -19.47
N ASP A 182 11.73 -18.13 -20.63
CA ASP A 182 11.68 -19.18 -21.67
C ASP A 182 12.48 -20.44 -21.31
N SER A 183 13.42 -20.33 -20.36
CA SER A 183 14.31 -21.43 -19.96
C SER A 183 14.09 -21.89 -18.51
N PHE A 184 13.00 -21.47 -17.86
CA PHE A 184 12.78 -21.70 -16.43
C PHE A 184 12.84 -23.17 -16.01
N GLU A 185 12.38 -24.10 -16.86
CA GLU A 185 12.37 -25.53 -16.55
C GLU A 185 13.78 -26.13 -16.44
N SER A 186 14.76 -25.53 -17.11
CA SER A 186 16.14 -26.02 -17.09
C SER A 186 16.73 -25.92 -15.68
N ALA A 187 16.36 -24.87 -14.94
CA ALA A 187 16.86 -24.57 -13.61
C ALA A 187 16.25 -25.41 -12.49
N ILE A 188 15.15 -26.13 -12.74
CA ILE A 188 14.43 -26.91 -11.73
C ILE A 188 15.42 -27.81 -10.94
N GLY A 189 15.34 -27.76 -9.61
CA GLY A 189 16.18 -28.57 -8.72
C GLY A 189 17.66 -28.23 -8.66
N GLU A 190 18.12 -27.21 -9.39
CA GLU A 190 19.49 -26.73 -9.30
C GLU A 190 19.71 -25.79 -8.10
N GLY A 191 20.93 -25.27 -7.97
CA GLY A 191 21.30 -24.29 -6.95
C GLY A 191 21.71 -24.92 -5.61
N GLN A 192 21.96 -24.07 -4.63
CA GLN A 192 22.30 -24.45 -3.26
C GLN A 192 21.21 -23.99 -2.30
N VAL A 193 21.04 -24.66 -1.16
CA VAL A 193 20.07 -24.23 -0.15
C VAL A 193 20.51 -22.88 0.43
N LEU A 194 19.59 -21.92 0.48
CA LEU A 194 19.80 -20.64 1.14
C LEU A 194 20.00 -20.88 2.64
N PRO A 195 21.07 -20.37 3.26
CA PRO A 195 21.23 -20.45 4.71
C PRO A 195 20.17 -19.61 5.43
N VAL A 196 19.88 -19.95 6.68
CA VAL A 196 19.08 -19.08 7.54
C VAL A 196 19.91 -17.85 7.92
N PRO A 197 19.44 -16.61 7.65
CA PRO A 197 20.17 -15.41 8.02
C PRO A 197 20.47 -15.38 9.53
N PRO A 198 21.63 -14.86 9.96
CA PRO A 198 21.94 -14.65 11.38
C PRO A 198 20.88 -13.80 12.09
N GLU A 199 20.75 -13.97 13.41
CA GLU A 199 19.77 -13.21 14.20
C GLU A 199 20.09 -11.71 14.25
N GLU A 200 21.37 -11.37 14.17
CA GLU A 200 21.90 -10.00 14.22
C GLU A 200 21.47 -9.16 13.01
N GLU A 201 21.16 -9.80 11.89
CA GLU A 201 20.73 -9.15 10.64
C GLU A 201 19.21 -8.96 10.58
N ALA A 202 18.45 -9.46 11.57
CA ALA A 202 17.00 -9.30 11.60
C ALA A 202 16.54 -7.95 12.19
N GLY A 203 17.46 -7.20 12.80
CA GLY A 203 17.18 -5.91 13.43
C GLY A 203 17.02 -4.76 12.43
N ALA A 204 16.46 -3.65 12.90
CA ALA A 204 16.37 -2.42 12.10
C ALA A 204 17.73 -1.74 11.92
N ALA A 205 17.84 -0.90 10.89
CA ALA A 205 18.94 0.04 10.74
C ALA A 205 19.04 0.96 11.98
N ARG A 206 20.22 1.56 12.18
CA ARG A 206 20.42 2.52 13.28
C ARG A 206 19.53 3.74 13.08
N ASP A 207 18.93 4.24 14.16
CA ASP A 207 18.16 5.48 14.11
C ASP A 207 19.05 6.71 13.86
N ARG A 208 18.44 7.90 13.74
CA ARG A 208 19.17 9.17 13.51
C ARG A 208 20.19 9.50 14.60
N TRP A 209 20.09 8.90 15.78
CA TRP A 209 21.01 9.06 16.91
C TRP A 209 22.05 7.94 17.01
N GLY A 210 22.03 6.98 16.07
CA GLY A 210 22.96 5.86 16.02
C GLY A 210 22.61 4.70 16.93
N ASN A 211 21.44 4.71 17.58
CA ASN A 211 20.99 3.62 18.45
C ASN A 211 20.37 2.48 17.63
N ARG A 212 20.57 1.24 18.09
CA ARG A 212 19.85 0.07 17.59
C ARG A 212 18.77 -0.29 18.60
N ASN A 213 17.52 -0.36 18.16
CA ASN A 213 16.49 -1.03 18.93
C ASN A 213 16.67 -2.55 18.75
N HIS A 214 17.28 -3.20 19.74
CA HIS A 214 17.55 -4.64 19.70
C HIS A 214 16.31 -5.52 19.84
N GLU A 215 15.18 -4.95 20.27
CA GLU A 215 13.91 -5.67 20.45
C GLU A 215 13.09 -5.70 19.16
N HIS A 216 13.20 -4.67 18.32
CA HIS A 216 12.47 -4.59 17.06
C HIS A 216 13.19 -5.34 15.92
N LYS A 217 12.56 -6.39 15.39
CA LYS A 217 13.09 -7.25 14.32
C LYS A 217 12.20 -7.21 13.07
N PRO A 218 12.30 -6.15 12.24
CA PRO A 218 11.39 -5.97 11.12
C PRO A 218 11.61 -6.96 9.97
N TYR A 219 12.81 -7.53 9.86
CA TYR A 219 13.12 -8.53 8.84
C TYR A 219 12.77 -9.95 9.30
N SER A 220 12.10 -10.73 8.44
CA SER A 220 11.91 -12.17 8.61
C SER A 220 13.18 -12.93 8.29
N ARG A 221 13.57 -13.83 9.18
CA ARG A 221 14.63 -14.83 8.93
C ARG A 221 14.10 -16.11 8.32
N LYS A 222 12.77 -16.22 8.16
CA LYS A 222 12.10 -17.42 7.66
C LYS A 222 11.63 -17.24 6.23
N PHE A 223 11.00 -16.12 5.93
CA PHE A 223 10.26 -15.94 4.68
C PHE A 223 10.64 -14.65 3.95
N GLN A 224 10.53 -14.69 2.63
CA GLN A 224 10.46 -13.52 1.77
C GLN A 224 9.56 -13.84 0.58
N TRP A 225 8.62 -12.97 0.23
CA TRP A 225 7.88 -13.12 -1.02
C TRP A 225 8.81 -13.04 -2.24
N LEU A 226 8.50 -13.83 -3.26
CA LEU A 226 9.36 -14.02 -4.43
C LEU A 226 8.84 -13.18 -5.61
N PRO A 227 9.42 -11.99 -5.89
CA PRO A 227 9.03 -11.19 -7.05
C PRO A 227 9.48 -11.85 -8.36
N CYS A 228 8.80 -11.46 -9.44
CA CYS A 228 9.30 -11.62 -10.81
C CYS A 228 9.98 -10.34 -11.30
N ASP A 229 10.89 -10.50 -12.26
CA ASP A 229 11.60 -9.40 -12.89
C ASP A 229 10.84 -8.94 -14.14
N VAL A 230 10.81 -7.62 -14.34
CA VAL A 230 10.11 -6.96 -15.45
C VAL A 230 11.07 -6.05 -16.18
N GLN A 231 11.07 -6.10 -17.51
CA GLN A 231 11.83 -5.18 -18.38
C GLN A 231 10.90 -4.29 -19.19
N PHE A 232 11.34 -3.07 -19.50
CA PHE A 232 10.61 -2.20 -20.40
C PHE A 232 10.85 -2.61 -21.86
N ALA A 233 9.78 -2.64 -22.67
CA ALA A 233 9.82 -3.19 -24.03
C ALA A 233 9.30 -2.20 -25.09
N GLY A 234 9.57 -0.92 -24.87
CA GLY A 234 9.09 0.21 -25.67
C GLY A 234 8.60 1.35 -24.78
N ASP A 235 8.06 2.41 -25.40
CA ASP A 235 7.64 3.61 -24.66
C ASP A 235 6.53 3.31 -23.63
N ASP A 236 5.57 2.45 -23.98
CA ASP A 236 4.41 2.12 -23.12
C ASP A 236 4.28 0.61 -22.81
N GLU A 237 5.24 -0.22 -23.17
CA GLU A 237 5.17 -1.68 -22.94
C GLU A 237 6.15 -2.16 -21.88
N CYS A 238 5.83 -3.28 -21.23
CA CYS A 238 6.75 -4.00 -20.36
C CYS A 238 6.60 -5.52 -20.55
N ARG A 239 7.60 -6.28 -20.15
CA ARG A 239 7.66 -7.75 -20.27
C ARG A 239 8.09 -8.36 -18.96
N ILE A 240 7.40 -9.40 -18.54
CA ILE A 240 7.81 -10.25 -17.44
C ILE A 240 8.90 -11.18 -18.00
N VAL A 241 10.12 -11.12 -17.44
CA VAL A 241 11.28 -11.85 -17.99
C VAL A 241 11.72 -13.04 -17.14
N THR A 242 11.06 -13.25 -15.99
CA THR A 242 11.23 -14.44 -15.13
C THR A 242 9.85 -14.97 -14.73
N TYR A 243 9.76 -16.20 -14.19
CA TYR A 243 8.45 -16.75 -13.84
C TYR A 243 7.79 -15.96 -12.68
N VAL A 244 6.47 -15.78 -12.74
CA VAL A 244 5.65 -15.29 -11.63
C VAL A 244 5.49 -16.41 -10.61
N ASN A 245 5.78 -16.12 -9.35
CA ASN A 245 5.66 -17.10 -8.28
C ASN A 245 4.24 -17.72 -8.26
N ASN A 246 4.18 -19.03 -8.08
CA ASN A 246 2.94 -19.81 -8.08
C ASN A 246 2.10 -19.77 -9.39
N LEU A 247 2.64 -19.26 -10.52
CA LEU A 247 1.92 -19.20 -11.80
C LEU A 247 2.73 -19.81 -12.94
N HIS A 248 2.28 -20.96 -13.46
CA HIS A 248 3.06 -21.73 -14.45
C HIS A 248 3.20 -20.98 -15.79
N PRO A 249 4.43 -20.65 -16.27
CA PRO A 249 4.66 -19.86 -17.49
C PRO A 249 4.00 -20.39 -18.77
N ARG A 250 4.11 -21.70 -19.03
CA ARG A 250 3.54 -22.30 -20.25
C ARG A 250 2.02 -22.47 -20.20
N GLN A 251 1.50 -22.98 -19.09
CA GLN A 251 0.07 -23.25 -18.93
C GLN A 251 -0.76 -21.96 -18.91
N HIS A 252 -0.21 -20.86 -18.34
CA HIS A 252 -0.90 -19.58 -18.20
C HIS A 252 -0.26 -18.46 -19.04
N ARG A 253 0.35 -18.79 -20.19
CA ARG A 253 0.97 -17.81 -21.09
C ARG A 253 0.06 -16.61 -21.46
N PRO A 254 -1.24 -16.81 -21.75
CA PRO A 254 -2.15 -15.68 -21.98
C PRO A 254 -2.24 -14.74 -20.79
N LEU A 255 -2.28 -15.27 -19.56
CA LEU A 255 -2.37 -14.48 -18.34
C LEU A 255 -1.10 -13.65 -18.11
N TYR A 256 0.09 -14.19 -18.35
CA TYR A 256 1.34 -13.40 -18.34
C TYR A 256 1.25 -12.20 -19.28
N THR A 257 0.77 -12.42 -20.51
CA THR A 257 0.65 -11.36 -21.52
C THR A 257 -0.35 -10.28 -21.08
N VAL A 258 -1.43 -10.66 -20.39
CA VAL A 258 -2.40 -9.70 -19.88
C VAL A 258 -1.88 -8.95 -18.66
N ILE A 259 -1.19 -9.62 -17.73
CA ILE A 259 -0.55 -8.97 -16.57
C ILE A 259 0.46 -7.92 -17.05
N GLU A 260 1.29 -8.22 -18.05
CA GLU A 260 2.21 -7.25 -18.68
C GLU A 260 1.50 -5.98 -19.15
N LYS A 261 0.33 -6.13 -19.78
CA LYS A 261 -0.47 -5.01 -20.27
C LYS A 261 -1.10 -4.21 -19.13
N VAL A 262 -1.62 -4.86 -18.09
CA VAL A 262 -2.16 -4.16 -16.92
C VAL A 262 -1.04 -3.45 -16.15
N LEU A 263 0.11 -4.10 -15.98
CA LEU A 263 1.30 -3.52 -15.35
C LEU A 263 1.79 -2.27 -16.11
N ALA A 264 1.77 -2.30 -17.44
CA ALA A 264 2.07 -1.14 -18.27
C ALA A 264 1.16 0.07 -17.96
N GLN A 265 -0.12 -0.16 -17.63
CA GLN A 265 -1.07 0.88 -17.23
C GLN A 265 -0.89 1.31 -15.76
N ALA A 266 -0.40 0.43 -14.89
CA ALA A 266 -0.12 0.75 -13.49
C ALA A 266 1.12 1.65 -13.30
N ILE A 267 2.14 1.51 -14.16
CA ILE A 267 3.41 2.26 -14.04
C ILE A 267 3.20 3.79 -14.00
N PRO A 268 2.41 4.42 -14.90
CA PRO A 268 2.14 5.86 -14.81
C PRO A 268 1.42 6.29 -13.52
N LEU A 269 0.57 5.42 -12.96
CA LEU A 269 -0.11 5.71 -11.70
C LEU A 269 0.86 5.58 -10.51
N TRP A 270 1.76 4.60 -10.53
CA TRP A 270 2.85 4.51 -9.54
C TRP A 270 3.78 5.70 -9.59
N ASN A 271 4.14 6.21 -10.77
CA ASN A 271 4.93 7.44 -10.89
C ASN A 271 4.26 8.59 -10.13
N THR A 272 2.94 8.74 -10.28
CA THR A 272 2.17 9.74 -9.54
C THR A 272 2.18 9.45 -8.04
N SER A 273 1.81 8.23 -7.62
CA SER A 273 1.78 7.82 -6.20
C SER A 273 3.12 8.06 -5.50
N LEU A 274 4.24 7.63 -6.11
CA LEU A 274 5.57 7.78 -5.54
C LEU A 274 6.02 9.25 -5.51
N GLY A 275 5.61 10.06 -6.49
CA GLY A 275 5.92 11.50 -6.50
C GLY A 275 5.31 12.30 -5.34
N PHE A 276 4.26 11.78 -4.70
CA PHE A 276 3.63 12.40 -3.53
C PHE A 276 4.31 12.07 -2.19
N MET A 277 5.22 11.08 -2.12
CA MET A 277 5.81 10.64 -0.84
C MET A 277 6.69 11.71 -0.17
N GLY A 278 7.25 12.64 -0.93
CA GLY A 278 8.01 13.80 -0.42
C GLY A 278 7.27 15.13 -0.56
N ASP A 279 5.96 15.08 -0.82
CA ASP A 279 5.15 16.26 -0.93
C ASP A 279 4.56 16.65 0.43
N PHE A 280 4.47 17.95 0.72
CA PHE A 280 3.93 18.49 1.97
C PHE A 280 2.89 19.58 1.68
N TYR A 281 2.14 19.40 0.60
CA TYR A 281 1.09 20.35 0.23
C TYR A 281 0.01 20.42 1.30
N GLN A 282 -0.35 21.66 1.65
CA GLN A 282 -1.42 21.99 2.58
C GLN A 282 -2.44 22.88 1.87
N ARG A 283 -3.73 22.53 1.96
CA ARG A 283 -4.83 23.41 1.55
C ARG A 283 -5.08 24.49 2.61
N ILE A 284 -4.80 24.17 3.87
CA ILE A 284 -4.96 25.06 5.02
C ILE A 284 -3.64 25.14 5.77
N HIS A 285 -2.97 26.29 5.69
CA HIS A 285 -1.78 26.56 6.48
C HIS A 285 -2.17 26.89 7.92
N TYR A 286 -1.57 26.20 8.89
CA TYR A 286 -1.84 26.39 10.30
C TYR A 286 -0.53 26.31 11.09
N TYR A 287 0.05 27.48 11.38
CA TYR A 287 1.35 27.61 12.05
C TYR A 287 1.25 28.27 13.44
N GLN A 288 0.06 28.76 13.80
CA GLN A 288 -0.20 29.38 15.08
C GLN A 288 -1.66 29.14 15.47
N VAL A 289 -1.90 28.92 16.76
CA VAL A 289 -3.24 28.80 17.31
C VAL A 289 -3.88 30.17 17.40
N GLU A 290 -5.07 30.30 16.82
CA GLU A 290 -5.88 31.51 16.91
C GLU A 290 -7.09 31.25 17.80
N PHE A 291 -7.48 32.24 18.60
CA PHE A 291 -8.64 32.14 19.50
C PHE A 291 -9.76 33.06 19.06
N GLY A 292 -10.98 32.54 19.08
CA GLY A 292 -12.21 33.26 18.80
C GLY A 292 -12.61 34.21 19.91
N ASP A 293 -13.77 34.83 19.72
CA ASP A 293 -14.45 35.64 20.72
C ASP A 293 -15.31 34.72 21.62
N ASN A 294 -15.22 34.89 22.94
CA ASN A 294 -16.05 34.19 23.93
C ASN A 294 -17.33 34.98 24.28
N GLY A 295 -17.51 36.19 23.74
CA GLY A 295 -18.64 37.07 24.00
C GLY A 295 -18.51 37.93 25.26
N GLU A 296 -17.41 37.77 26.02
CA GLU A 296 -17.10 38.55 27.21
C GLU A 296 -16.01 39.60 26.88
N PRO A 297 -16.11 40.84 27.39
CA PRO A 297 -15.09 41.84 27.17
C PRO A 297 -13.78 41.45 27.85
N GLU A 298 -12.66 41.84 27.25
CA GLU A 298 -11.34 41.70 27.88
C GLU A 298 -11.34 42.42 29.25
N PRO A 299 -10.91 41.75 30.33
CA PRO A 299 -10.96 42.34 31.66
C PRO A 299 -10.02 43.55 31.76
N GLU A 300 -10.51 44.66 32.34
CA GLU A 300 -9.68 45.84 32.63
C GLU A 300 -9.09 45.78 34.05
N GLN A 301 -7.94 46.42 34.24
CA GLN A 301 -7.35 46.63 35.57
C GLN A 301 -8.16 47.70 36.32
N MET A 302 -8.54 47.43 37.56
CA MET A 302 -9.32 48.36 38.38
C MET A 302 -8.39 49.39 39.04
N ASP A 303 -8.74 50.67 38.94
CA ASP A 303 -8.10 51.76 39.71
C ASP A 303 -8.58 51.72 41.18
N SER A 304 -8.17 50.70 41.92
CA SER A 304 -8.62 50.40 43.29
C SER A 304 -7.44 49.96 44.16
N ASP A 305 -7.30 50.55 45.35
CA ASP A 305 -6.29 50.14 46.36
C ASP A 305 -6.54 48.72 46.93
N GLU A 306 -7.65 48.07 46.54
CA GLU A 306 -8.08 46.73 46.99
C GLU A 306 -7.85 45.61 45.96
N GLU A 307 -7.49 45.91 44.70
CA GLU A 307 -7.17 44.89 43.71
C GLU A 307 -5.66 44.56 43.75
N ASP A 308 -5.32 43.32 44.04
CA ASP A 308 -3.94 42.83 43.90
C ASP A 308 -3.64 42.62 42.40
N GLU A 309 -2.39 42.85 41.99
CA GLU A 309 -1.91 42.59 40.62
C GLU A 309 -2.18 41.14 40.21
N GLN A 310 -2.08 40.22 41.18
CA GLN A 310 -2.40 38.81 40.98
C GLN A 310 -3.87 38.57 40.61
N ASP A 311 -4.82 39.25 41.25
CA ASP A 311 -6.26 39.07 40.99
C ASP A 311 -6.62 39.51 39.56
N PHE A 312 -5.99 40.57 39.06
CA PHE A 312 -6.16 41.00 37.66
C PHE A 312 -5.66 39.94 36.68
N TRP A 313 -4.43 39.43 36.87
CA TRP A 313 -3.84 38.42 35.98
C TRP A 313 -4.60 37.09 36.02
N GLU A 314 -5.15 36.68 37.17
CA GLU A 314 -6.03 35.51 37.26
C GLU A 314 -7.30 35.68 36.42
N ARG A 315 -7.98 36.84 36.51
CA ARG A 315 -9.16 37.13 35.67
C ARG A 315 -8.83 37.22 34.19
N HIS A 316 -7.70 37.84 33.84
CA HIS A 316 -7.24 37.96 32.45
C HIS A 316 -6.93 36.58 31.87
N GLN A 317 -6.25 35.72 32.64
CA GLN A 317 -5.97 34.34 32.27
C GLN A 317 -7.26 33.52 32.10
N GLU A 318 -8.21 33.59 33.05
CA GLU A 318 -9.52 32.93 32.93
C GLU A 318 -10.27 33.38 31.67
N TRP A 319 -10.22 34.67 31.34
CA TRP A 319 -10.80 35.19 30.11
C TRP A 319 -10.10 34.63 28.87
N GLU A 320 -8.76 34.66 28.79
CA GLU A 320 -8.00 34.06 27.69
C GLU A 320 -8.29 32.56 27.53
N ASP A 321 -8.33 31.80 28.63
CA ASP A 321 -8.60 30.36 28.64
C ASP A 321 -10.02 30.01 28.18
N SER A 322 -10.98 30.90 28.45
CA SER A 322 -12.37 30.71 28.00
C SER A 322 -12.60 30.98 26.51
N ARG A 323 -11.62 31.57 25.79
CA ARG A 323 -11.74 31.83 24.35
C ARG A 323 -11.61 30.52 23.56
N PRO A 324 -12.57 30.18 22.68
CA PRO A 324 -12.55 28.94 21.93
C PRO A 324 -11.45 28.96 20.86
N VAL A 325 -10.84 27.81 20.57
CA VAL A 325 -9.93 27.67 19.42
C VAL A 325 -10.70 28.00 18.14
N LYS A 326 -10.15 28.91 17.34
CA LYS A 326 -10.70 29.29 16.05
C LYS A 326 -10.24 28.29 15.00
N ARG A 327 -11.18 27.49 14.51
CA ARG A 327 -10.93 26.54 13.42
C ARG A 327 -10.47 27.26 12.15
N PRO A 328 -9.38 26.80 11.50
CA PRO A 328 -8.84 27.49 10.35
C PRO A 328 -9.74 27.33 9.11
N GLU A 329 -9.59 28.24 8.16
CA GLU A 329 -10.33 28.24 6.89
C GLU A 329 -9.34 28.14 5.73
N PRO A 330 -9.71 27.49 4.61
CA PRO A 330 -8.87 27.54 3.42
C PRO A 330 -8.78 28.96 2.86
N GLY A 331 -7.62 29.26 2.28
CA GLY A 331 -7.38 30.49 1.52
C GLY A 331 -8.01 30.43 0.13
N ASP A 332 -7.42 31.17 -0.81
CA ASP A 332 -7.79 31.09 -2.21
C ASP A 332 -7.23 29.82 -2.87
N PHE A 333 -8.05 29.16 -3.70
CA PHE A 333 -7.65 27.94 -4.39
C PHE A 333 -6.43 28.17 -5.27
N LYS A 334 -5.43 27.31 -5.11
CA LYS A 334 -4.25 27.22 -5.97
C LYS A 334 -4.12 25.78 -6.47
N PRO A 335 -4.00 25.56 -7.79
CA PRO A 335 -3.71 24.23 -8.32
C PRO A 335 -2.42 23.67 -7.72
N HIS A 336 -2.50 22.44 -7.22
CA HIS A 336 -1.33 21.71 -6.76
C HIS A 336 -0.72 20.93 -7.92
N VAL A 337 0.52 21.23 -8.28
CA VAL A 337 1.24 20.54 -9.35
C VAL A 337 2.57 20.06 -8.79
N LEU A 338 2.87 18.76 -8.94
CA LEU A 338 4.16 18.21 -8.55
C LEU A 338 5.29 18.87 -9.37
N THR A 339 6.26 19.43 -8.68
CA THR A 339 7.45 20.07 -9.27
C THR A 339 8.44 19.03 -9.77
N GLY A 340 9.33 19.41 -10.68
CA GLY A 340 10.19 18.47 -11.43
C GLY A 340 11.14 17.61 -10.58
N ASP A 341 11.50 18.05 -9.39
CA ASP A 341 12.27 17.29 -8.40
C ASP A 341 11.48 16.16 -7.74
N LYS A 342 10.15 16.27 -7.70
CA LYS A 342 9.22 15.26 -7.17
C LYS A 342 8.65 14.33 -8.24
N GLN A 343 8.99 14.56 -9.52
CA GLN A 343 8.51 13.73 -10.61
C GLN A 343 9.31 12.44 -10.70
N VAL A 344 8.66 11.33 -10.36
CA VAL A 344 9.20 9.98 -10.57
C VAL A 344 8.91 9.53 -12.00
N ASN A 345 9.89 8.93 -12.68
CA ASN A 345 9.66 8.27 -13.96
C ASN A 345 10.33 6.90 -13.98
N LEU A 346 9.61 5.89 -13.47
CA LEU A 346 10.13 4.52 -13.35
C LEU A 346 10.70 3.96 -14.67
N ARG A 347 10.07 4.28 -15.81
CA ARG A 347 10.52 3.83 -17.14
C ARG A 347 11.86 4.44 -17.52
N LYS A 348 12.03 5.75 -17.27
CA LYS A 348 13.24 6.49 -17.61
C LYS A 348 14.37 6.17 -16.63
N ASP A 349 14.06 6.20 -15.34
CA ASP A 349 15.06 6.17 -14.27
C ASP A 349 15.60 4.75 -14.06
N PHE A 350 14.81 3.72 -14.39
CA PHE A 350 15.17 2.30 -14.26
C PHE A 350 15.13 1.55 -15.59
N ALA A 351 15.30 2.24 -16.72
CA ALA A 351 15.24 1.67 -18.07
C ALA A 351 16.13 0.42 -18.22
N ASP A 352 17.37 0.50 -17.75
CA ASP A 352 18.38 -0.56 -17.88
C ASP A 352 18.21 -1.70 -16.87
N GLN A 353 17.70 -1.39 -15.68
CA GLN A 353 17.58 -2.33 -14.55
C GLN A 353 16.25 -3.09 -14.56
N GLY A 354 15.20 -2.47 -15.07
CA GLY A 354 13.84 -2.95 -14.96
C GLY A 354 13.31 -2.92 -13.52
N LEU A 355 12.16 -3.55 -13.31
CA LEU A 355 11.45 -3.59 -12.04
C LEU A 355 11.42 -4.99 -11.45
N GLN A 356 11.10 -5.08 -10.15
CA GLN A 356 10.71 -6.31 -9.48
C GLN A 356 9.27 -6.16 -8.99
N VAL A 357 8.41 -7.11 -9.36
CA VAL A 357 6.97 -7.05 -9.09
C VAL A 357 6.49 -8.36 -8.50
N ILE A 358 5.78 -8.28 -7.38
CA ILE A 358 5.07 -9.41 -6.77
C ILE A 358 3.63 -9.35 -7.27
N VAL A 359 3.10 -10.48 -7.72
CA VAL A 359 1.75 -10.58 -8.29
C VAL A 359 0.84 -11.36 -7.35
N LYS A 360 -0.38 -10.85 -7.14
CA LYS A 360 -1.43 -11.53 -6.39
C LYS A 360 -2.76 -11.47 -7.16
N LEU A 361 -3.44 -12.60 -7.26
CA LEU A 361 -4.82 -12.71 -7.76
C LEU A 361 -5.66 -13.39 -6.69
N ALA A 362 -6.75 -12.73 -6.30
CA ALA A 362 -7.65 -13.25 -5.29
C ALA A 362 -9.09 -12.83 -5.57
N ASN A 363 -10.01 -13.72 -5.21
CA ASN A 363 -11.44 -13.50 -5.32
C ASN A 363 -12.04 -13.47 -3.92
N ILE A 364 -13.00 -12.55 -3.69
CA ILE A 364 -13.95 -12.68 -2.61
C ILE A 364 -15.25 -13.21 -3.22
N GLU A 365 -15.72 -14.36 -2.72
CA GLU A 365 -16.94 -15.04 -3.15
C GLU A 365 -17.95 -15.04 -2.00
N LEU A 366 -19.14 -14.51 -2.26
CA LEU A 366 -20.26 -14.46 -1.31
C LEU A 366 -21.39 -15.34 -1.81
N THR A 367 -22.01 -16.08 -0.89
CA THR A 367 -23.18 -16.93 -1.18
C THR A 367 -24.37 -16.49 -0.33
N PRO A 368 -25.61 -16.89 -0.66
CA PRO A 368 -26.77 -16.65 0.20
C PRO A 368 -26.59 -17.15 1.65
N GLU A 369 -25.79 -18.20 1.86
CA GLU A 369 -25.46 -18.75 3.18
C GLU A 369 -24.38 -17.93 3.92
N LYS A 370 -23.48 -17.29 3.18
CA LYS A 370 -22.40 -16.42 3.69
C LYS A 370 -22.44 -15.06 2.98
N PRO A 371 -23.49 -14.24 3.24
CA PRO A 371 -23.85 -13.10 2.39
C PRO A 371 -23.03 -11.83 2.69
N ARG A 372 -22.14 -11.85 3.69
CA ARG A 372 -21.39 -10.69 4.17
C ARG A 372 -19.93 -11.03 4.37
N TYR A 373 -19.05 -10.17 3.86
CA TYR A 373 -17.63 -10.14 4.18
C TYR A 373 -17.41 -9.08 5.26
N GLU A 374 -16.75 -9.44 6.35
CA GLU A 374 -16.60 -8.56 7.54
C GLU A 374 -15.54 -7.46 7.37
N GLY A 375 -14.76 -7.49 6.28
CA GLY A 375 -13.66 -6.55 6.05
C GLY A 375 -12.29 -7.13 6.43
N GLY A 376 -11.25 -6.31 6.23
CA GLY A 376 -9.87 -6.61 6.62
C GLY A 376 -9.40 -5.77 7.81
N SER A 377 -8.24 -6.12 8.36
CA SER A 377 -7.54 -5.30 9.35
C SER A 377 -6.74 -4.18 8.69
N TRP A 378 -6.42 -3.13 9.46
CA TRP A 378 -5.44 -2.14 9.05
C TRP A 378 -4.06 -2.80 8.90
N HIS A 379 -3.41 -2.55 7.76
CA HIS A 379 -2.10 -3.09 7.48
C HIS A 379 -1.32 -2.26 6.44
N ILE A 380 -0.03 -2.60 6.34
CA ILE A 380 0.92 -2.19 5.30
C ILE A 380 1.29 -3.43 4.49
N GLU A 381 1.63 -3.27 3.21
CA GLU A 381 1.95 -4.41 2.37
C GLU A 381 3.36 -4.95 2.64
N GLY A 382 3.42 -6.26 2.85
CA GLY A 382 4.68 -7.00 3.03
C GLY A 382 5.39 -6.77 4.37
N GLN A 383 6.69 -7.06 4.36
CA GLN A 383 7.67 -6.81 5.40
C GLN A 383 8.92 -6.18 4.76
N LEU A 384 9.90 -5.78 5.57
CA LEU A 384 11.11 -5.16 5.04
C LEU A 384 11.90 -6.05 4.09
N ASN A 385 11.78 -7.38 4.19
CA ASN A 385 12.40 -8.30 3.23
C ASN A 385 11.97 -8.05 1.78
N GLU A 386 10.74 -7.57 1.57
CA GLU A 386 10.21 -7.34 0.23
C GLU A 386 10.49 -5.95 -0.31
N HIS A 387 10.86 -4.98 0.55
CA HIS A 387 11.05 -3.57 0.19
C HIS A 387 9.95 -3.03 -0.76
N ILE A 388 8.68 -3.34 -0.48
CA ILE A 388 7.56 -2.85 -1.29
C ILE A 388 7.45 -1.34 -1.07
N CYS A 389 7.53 -0.56 -2.15
CA CYS A 389 7.43 0.90 -2.13
C CYS A 389 6.04 1.40 -2.60
N ALA A 390 5.33 0.63 -3.43
CA ALA A 390 3.99 0.97 -3.87
C ALA A 390 3.17 -0.26 -4.26
N THR A 391 1.86 -0.11 -4.19
CA THR A 391 0.88 -1.14 -4.53
C THR A 391 -0.03 -0.63 -5.64
N ALA A 392 -0.44 -1.53 -6.53
CA ALA A 392 -1.53 -1.32 -7.46
C ALA A 392 -2.56 -2.43 -7.27
N ILE A 393 -3.84 -2.08 -7.19
CA ILE A 393 -4.97 -3.01 -7.11
C ILE A 393 -5.93 -2.69 -8.25
N TYR A 394 -6.17 -3.68 -9.11
CA TYR A 394 -7.13 -3.61 -10.19
C TYR A 394 -8.36 -4.45 -9.87
N TYR A 395 -9.52 -3.81 -9.73
CA TYR A 395 -10.80 -4.47 -9.46
C TYR A 395 -11.45 -4.86 -10.79
N TYR A 396 -11.11 -6.03 -11.32
CA TYR A 396 -11.41 -6.37 -12.70
C TYR A 396 -12.82 -6.94 -12.93
N ASP A 397 -13.46 -7.46 -11.89
CA ASP A 397 -14.78 -8.08 -11.99
C ASP A 397 -15.49 -8.06 -10.63
N SER A 398 -16.63 -7.38 -10.55
CA SER A 398 -17.42 -7.25 -9.33
C SER A 398 -18.90 -7.35 -9.66
N GLU A 399 -19.59 -8.34 -9.10
CA GLU A 399 -21.00 -8.62 -9.40
C GLU A 399 -21.81 -8.89 -8.13
N ASN A 400 -23.03 -8.38 -8.10
CA ASN A 400 -24.03 -8.62 -7.03
C ASN A 400 -23.54 -8.33 -5.59
N ILE A 401 -22.71 -7.31 -5.42
CA ILE A 401 -22.26 -6.83 -4.11
C ILE A 401 -22.75 -5.42 -3.84
N THR A 402 -22.90 -5.07 -2.56
CA THR A 402 -23.00 -3.68 -2.12
C THR A 402 -21.69 -2.95 -2.42
N GLU A 403 -21.68 -1.63 -2.22
CA GLU A 403 -20.46 -0.84 -2.33
C GLU A 403 -19.34 -1.46 -1.47
N SER A 404 -18.16 -1.61 -2.08
CA SER A 404 -16.94 -2.06 -1.44
C SER A 404 -15.94 -0.91 -1.49
N THR A 405 -15.25 -0.64 -0.39
CA THR A 405 -14.32 0.48 -0.27
C THR A 405 -12.97 -0.03 0.24
N LEU A 406 -11.91 0.69 -0.15
CA LEU A 406 -10.59 0.58 0.46
C LEU A 406 -10.35 1.85 1.26
N GLU A 407 -10.27 1.71 2.57
CA GLU A 407 -10.06 2.81 3.51
C GLU A 407 -8.59 3.04 3.76
N PHE A 408 -8.22 4.30 3.98
CA PHE A 408 -6.86 4.73 4.23
C PHE A 408 -6.76 5.56 5.51
N ARG A 409 -5.66 5.38 6.23
CA ARG A 409 -5.25 6.25 7.34
C ARG A 409 -3.75 6.55 7.28
N GLN A 410 -3.38 7.71 7.80
CA GLN A 410 -1.99 8.16 7.92
C GLN A 410 -1.64 8.39 9.38
N ARG A 411 -0.35 8.36 9.71
CA ARG A 411 0.17 8.77 11.01
C ARG A 411 0.38 10.29 11.01
N ALA A 412 -0.02 10.96 12.09
CA ALA A 412 0.22 12.40 12.24
C ALA A 412 1.71 12.74 12.35
N ASP A 413 2.07 13.89 11.80
CA ASP A 413 3.43 14.43 11.88
C ASP A 413 3.65 15.09 13.24
N ILE A 414 4.40 14.42 14.11
CA ILE A 414 4.71 14.89 15.46
C ILE A 414 5.55 16.16 15.41
N ASP A 415 6.62 16.15 14.60
CA ASP A 415 7.51 17.30 14.43
C ASP A 415 6.71 18.51 13.90
N GLY A 416 5.80 18.26 12.96
CA GLY A 416 4.92 19.29 12.40
C GLY A 416 3.93 19.89 13.41
N VAL A 417 3.50 19.14 14.44
CA VAL A 417 2.69 19.67 15.54
C VAL A 417 3.54 20.54 16.47
N GLU A 418 4.78 20.15 16.77
CA GLU A 418 5.69 20.89 17.64
C GLU A 418 6.10 22.26 17.05
N GLU A 419 6.05 22.41 15.73
CA GLU A 419 6.30 23.68 15.06
C GLU A 419 5.13 24.69 15.14
N ILE A 420 3.94 24.27 15.61
CA ILE A 420 2.79 25.16 15.75
C ILE A 420 2.99 26.05 16.98
N SER A 421 2.84 27.37 16.82
CA SER A 421 2.89 28.29 17.95
C SER A 421 1.56 28.29 18.73
N TYR A 422 1.61 28.01 20.02
CA TYR A 422 0.44 28.03 20.92
C TYR A 422 0.79 28.70 22.27
N PRO A 423 -0.19 29.30 22.98
CA PRO A 423 0.02 29.79 24.34
C PRO A 423 0.28 28.67 25.35
N GLN A 424 0.95 28.98 26.45
CA GLN A 424 1.22 28.01 27.52
C GLN A 424 -0.07 27.32 27.98
N SER A 425 0.01 25.99 28.16
CA SER A 425 -1.08 25.13 28.64
C SER A 425 -2.35 25.09 27.79
N ARG A 426 -2.32 25.62 26.55
CA ARG A 426 -3.45 25.60 25.60
C ARG A 426 -3.25 24.56 24.49
N HIS A 427 -3.62 23.31 24.78
CA HIS A 427 -3.45 22.16 23.87
C HIS A 427 -4.75 21.72 23.18
N ASP A 428 -5.87 22.39 23.46
CA ASP A 428 -7.22 22.12 22.93
C ASP A 428 -7.30 22.19 21.40
N PHE A 429 -6.30 22.78 20.74
CA PHE A 429 -6.20 22.81 19.27
C PHE A 429 -5.98 21.42 18.66
N LEU A 430 -5.42 20.45 19.39
CA LEU A 430 -5.26 19.07 18.91
C LEU A 430 -6.62 18.45 18.58
N GLN A 431 -7.58 18.61 19.49
CA GLN A 431 -8.96 18.17 19.29
C GLN A 431 -9.71 19.08 18.31
N GLU A 432 -9.69 20.40 18.52
CA GLU A 432 -10.54 21.32 17.76
C GLU A 432 -10.13 21.51 16.30
N VAL A 433 -8.84 21.40 15.97
CA VAL A 433 -8.32 21.66 14.62
C VAL A 433 -7.99 20.38 13.87
N PHE A 434 -7.44 19.38 14.55
CA PHE A 434 -6.99 18.13 13.94
C PHE A 434 -7.94 16.94 14.18
N ASN A 435 -8.92 17.10 15.07
CA ASN A 435 -9.92 16.09 15.43
C ASN A 435 -9.26 14.80 15.96
N PHE A 436 -8.24 14.95 16.79
CA PHE A 436 -7.76 13.88 17.65
C PHE A 436 -8.72 13.63 18.82
N ASP A 437 -8.62 12.45 19.42
CA ASP A 437 -9.41 12.09 20.59
C ASP A 437 -8.94 12.86 21.86
N GLU A 438 -9.77 12.86 22.91
CA GLU A 438 -9.51 13.62 24.15
C GLU A 438 -8.29 13.12 24.94
N ASP A 439 -7.89 11.87 24.74
CA ASP A 439 -6.71 11.25 25.33
C ASP A 439 -5.39 11.66 24.66
N VAL A 440 -5.47 12.20 23.43
CA VAL A 440 -4.30 12.76 22.73
C VAL A 440 -3.86 14.06 23.40
N THR A 441 -2.86 13.93 24.27
CA THR A 441 -2.28 15.05 25.02
C THR A 441 -0.77 15.10 24.83
N SER A 442 -0.14 16.14 25.38
CA SER A 442 1.30 16.34 25.26
C SER A 442 2.17 15.34 26.04
N TYR A 443 1.57 14.50 26.88
CA TYR A 443 2.28 13.65 27.84
C TYR A 443 1.99 12.16 27.68
N ASP A 444 1.05 11.80 26.81
CA ASP A 444 0.67 10.41 26.58
C ASP A 444 1.31 9.90 25.29
N GLU A 445 2.31 9.03 25.42
CA GLU A 445 3.00 8.39 24.29
C GLU A 445 2.21 7.21 23.71
N ASP A 446 1.15 6.75 24.39
CA ASP A 446 0.32 5.61 24.00
C ASP A 446 -0.99 6.03 23.28
N ALA A 447 -1.22 7.32 23.06
CA ALA A 447 -2.43 7.85 22.43
C ALA A 447 -2.46 7.61 20.90
N ASP A 448 -3.66 7.41 20.32
CA ASP A 448 -3.82 7.21 18.86
C ASP A 448 -3.71 8.54 18.10
N ILE A 449 -2.60 8.71 17.39
CA ILE A 449 -2.32 9.90 16.59
C ILE A 449 -2.56 9.66 15.09
N THR A 450 -3.39 8.69 14.71
CA THR A 450 -3.72 8.44 13.30
C THR A 450 -4.85 9.33 12.80
N GLN A 451 -4.76 9.73 11.53
CA GLN A 451 -5.81 10.46 10.84
C GLN A 451 -6.44 9.57 9.76
N ILE A 452 -7.73 9.26 9.93
CA ILE A 452 -8.51 8.58 8.89
C ILE A 452 -8.66 9.51 7.69
N LEU A 453 -8.16 9.10 6.52
CA LEU A 453 -8.29 9.89 5.29
C LEU A 453 -9.68 9.72 4.68
N GLY A 454 -10.15 8.47 4.65
CA GLY A 454 -11.44 8.06 4.10
C GLY A 454 -11.31 6.84 3.19
N GLY A 455 -12.43 6.43 2.60
CA GLY A 455 -12.50 5.30 1.67
C GLY A 455 -12.55 5.71 0.20
N VAL A 456 -11.87 4.96 -0.65
CA VAL A 456 -12.07 5.01 -2.11
C VAL A 456 -13.00 3.86 -2.50
N SER A 457 -14.07 4.15 -3.25
CA SER A 457 -14.95 3.10 -3.79
C SER A 457 -14.18 2.18 -4.73
N THR A 458 -14.35 0.87 -4.61
CA THR A 458 -13.60 -0.14 -5.37
C THR A 458 -14.46 -0.80 -6.44
N GLN A 459 -15.08 0.05 -7.27
CA GLN A 459 -15.94 -0.38 -8.37
C GLN A 459 -15.17 -1.17 -9.45
N GLN A 460 -15.89 -1.98 -10.22
CA GLN A 460 -15.34 -2.71 -11.35
C GLN A 460 -14.67 -1.76 -12.36
N GLY A 461 -13.52 -2.16 -12.89
CA GLY A 461 -12.74 -1.40 -13.86
C GLY A 461 -11.81 -0.35 -13.24
N ARG A 462 -11.86 -0.15 -11.93
CA ARG A 462 -10.97 0.80 -11.25
C ARG A 462 -9.59 0.21 -11.00
N LEU A 463 -8.56 0.96 -11.40
CA LEU A 463 -7.17 0.76 -11.00
C LEU A 463 -6.81 1.78 -9.91
N LEU A 464 -6.36 1.29 -8.76
CA LEU A 464 -5.99 2.10 -7.60
C LEU A 464 -4.52 1.85 -7.24
N THR A 465 -3.74 2.91 -7.06
CA THR A 465 -2.36 2.83 -6.61
C THR A 465 -2.12 3.68 -5.39
N PHE A 466 -1.20 3.24 -4.53
CA PHE A 466 -0.81 3.97 -3.34
C PHE A 466 0.61 3.58 -2.91
N PRO A 467 1.38 4.50 -2.33
CA PRO A 467 2.70 4.19 -1.79
C PRO A 467 2.58 3.41 -0.47
N ASN A 468 3.62 2.67 -0.12
CA ASN A 468 3.68 1.85 1.09
C ASN A 468 4.01 2.67 2.36
N ILE A 469 3.46 3.89 2.42
CA ILE A 469 3.58 4.83 3.55
C ILE A 469 2.25 5.10 4.24
N VAL A 470 1.16 4.47 3.79
CA VAL A 470 -0.17 4.63 4.36
C VAL A 470 -0.80 3.29 4.69
N GLN A 471 -1.45 3.22 5.84
CA GLN A 471 -2.20 2.05 6.22
C GLN A 471 -3.52 2.02 5.48
N HIS A 472 -3.94 0.82 5.12
CA HIS A 472 -5.20 0.60 4.43
C HIS A 472 -5.91 -0.64 4.95
N ARG A 473 -7.23 -0.68 4.73
CA ARG A 473 -8.06 -1.85 5.00
C ARG A 473 -9.20 -1.94 3.99
N VAL A 474 -9.67 -3.16 3.76
CA VAL A 474 -10.90 -3.40 3.02
C VAL A 474 -12.08 -3.26 3.97
N ASP A 475 -13.08 -2.44 3.65
CA ASP A 475 -14.30 -2.33 4.46
C ASP A 475 -15.22 -3.54 4.26
N SER A 476 -16.16 -3.72 5.18
CA SER A 476 -17.19 -4.76 5.09
C SER A 476 -18.14 -4.49 3.91
N PHE A 477 -18.58 -5.55 3.23
CA PHE A 477 -19.60 -5.47 2.19
C PHE A 477 -20.39 -6.78 2.12
N GLY A 478 -21.54 -6.77 1.46
CA GLY A 478 -22.39 -7.96 1.33
C GLY A 478 -23.03 -8.09 -0.03
N LEU A 479 -23.93 -9.06 -0.16
CA LEU A 479 -24.73 -9.25 -1.37
C LEU A 479 -25.73 -8.11 -1.55
N ALA A 480 -25.83 -7.58 -2.77
CA ALA A 480 -26.87 -6.62 -3.13
C ALA A 480 -28.26 -7.30 -3.25
N ASP A 481 -28.31 -8.45 -3.94
CA ASP A 481 -29.43 -9.39 -3.94
C ASP A 481 -29.00 -10.64 -3.16
N THR A 482 -29.49 -10.77 -1.92
CA THR A 482 -29.13 -11.86 -1.00
C THR A 482 -29.62 -13.23 -1.46
N SER A 483 -30.42 -13.31 -2.53
CA SER A 483 -30.89 -14.58 -3.10
C SER A 483 -29.93 -15.19 -4.12
N LYS A 484 -28.88 -14.47 -4.54
CA LYS A 484 -27.91 -14.88 -5.56
C LYS A 484 -26.49 -14.76 -5.03
N PRO A 485 -25.54 -15.57 -5.52
CA PRO A 485 -24.13 -15.35 -5.23
C PRO A 485 -23.64 -14.02 -5.80
N GLY A 486 -22.49 -13.57 -5.30
CA GLY A 486 -21.82 -12.35 -5.76
C GLY A 486 -20.33 -12.43 -5.48
N HIS A 487 -19.55 -11.58 -6.14
CA HIS A 487 -18.09 -11.64 -6.02
C HIS A 487 -17.42 -10.29 -6.22
N ARG A 488 -16.17 -10.23 -5.77
CA ARG A 488 -15.21 -9.16 -6.05
C ARG A 488 -13.87 -9.78 -6.38
N LYS A 489 -13.34 -9.52 -7.57
CA LYS A 489 -12.07 -10.10 -8.04
C LYS A 489 -11.01 -9.03 -8.25
N ILE A 490 -9.79 -9.31 -7.80
CA ILE A 490 -8.69 -8.35 -7.86
C ILE A 490 -7.41 -8.95 -8.45
N LEU A 491 -6.68 -8.11 -9.19
CA LEU A 491 -5.27 -8.28 -9.49
C LEU A 491 -4.48 -7.23 -8.69
N ALA A 492 -3.66 -7.66 -7.76
CA ALA A 492 -2.75 -6.80 -7.02
C ALA A 492 -1.30 -6.98 -7.51
N LEU A 493 -0.60 -5.87 -7.66
CA LEU A 493 0.79 -5.78 -8.08
C LEU A 493 1.54 -4.98 -7.02
N PHE A 494 2.57 -5.56 -6.43
CA PHE A 494 3.41 -4.89 -5.44
C PHE A 494 4.77 -4.58 -6.05
N LEU A 495 5.09 -3.29 -6.13
CA LEU A 495 6.34 -2.79 -6.66
C LEU A 495 7.41 -2.83 -5.56
N VAL A 496 8.42 -3.67 -5.76
CA VAL A 496 9.65 -3.63 -4.97
C VAL A 496 10.42 -2.36 -5.37
N ASP A 497 10.98 -1.65 -4.39
CA ASP A 497 11.77 -0.44 -4.61
C ASP A 497 12.89 -0.71 -5.65
N PRO A 498 12.86 -0.05 -6.82
CA PRO A 498 13.83 -0.30 -7.88
C PRO A 498 15.27 0.10 -7.52
N HIS A 499 15.51 0.87 -6.45
CA HIS A 499 16.85 1.20 -5.97
C HIS A 499 17.57 0.03 -5.29
N ILE A 500 16.85 -1.04 -4.92
CA ILE A 500 17.41 -2.27 -4.40
C ILE A 500 16.96 -3.48 -5.24
N ARG A 501 17.78 -4.53 -5.27
CA ARG A 501 17.37 -5.83 -5.83
C ARG A 501 17.31 -6.86 -4.73
N ILE A 502 16.18 -7.55 -4.63
CA ILE A 502 15.98 -8.66 -3.70
C ILE A 502 16.00 -10.00 -4.44
N ILE A 503 16.08 -11.10 -3.67
CA ILE A 503 15.98 -12.46 -4.19
C ILE A 503 14.67 -12.59 -4.98
N SER A 504 14.77 -13.01 -6.24
CA SER A 504 13.63 -13.10 -7.17
C SER A 504 13.57 -14.46 -7.86
N SER A 505 12.53 -14.67 -8.66
CA SER A 505 12.45 -15.83 -9.55
C SER A 505 13.55 -15.86 -10.63
N ALA A 506 14.35 -14.81 -10.77
CA ALA A 506 15.59 -14.86 -11.55
C ALA A 506 16.67 -15.69 -10.85
N ASN A 507 16.62 -15.84 -9.53
CA ASN A 507 17.66 -16.47 -8.72
C ASN A 507 17.21 -17.81 -8.14
N VAL A 508 15.91 -17.95 -7.86
CA VAL A 508 15.30 -19.13 -7.25
C VAL A 508 14.73 -20.03 -8.34
N PRO A 509 15.15 -21.30 -8.44
CA PRO A 509 14.50 -22.26 -9.31
C PRO A 509 13.05 -22.52 -8.91
N PRO A 510 12.18 -22.92 -9.87
CA PRO A 510 10.81 -23.28 -9.54
C PRO A 510 10.75 -24.39 -8.49
N GLN A 511 9.92 -24.15 -7.45
CA GLN A 511 9.91 -24.98 -6.25
C GLN A 511 8.79 -26.04 -6.25
N ARG A 512 7.75 -25.86 -7.07
CA ARG A 512 6.52 -26.68 -7.00
C ARG A 512 6.73 -28.10 -7.50
N GLU A 513 6.24 -29.08 -6.73
CA GLU A 513 6.37 -30.51 -7.05
C GLU A 513 5.73 -30.92 -8.38
N ASP A 514 4.57 -30.37 -8.73
CA ASP A 514 3.90 -30.64 -10.00
C ASP A 514 4.74 -30.21 -11.20
N TRP A 515 5.40 -29.04 -11.14
CA TRP A 515 6.27 -28.57 -12.22
C TRP A 515 7.52 -29.45 -12.37
N TRP A 516 8.02 -29.99 -11.26
CA TRP A 516 9.12 -30.96 -11.28
C TRP A 516 8.70 -32.27 -11.94
N LYS A 517 7.52 -32.79 -11.60
CA LYS A 517 6.96 -34.01 -12.21
C LYS A 517 6.80 -33.84 -13.71
N GLU A 518 6.22 -32.73 -14.17
CA GLU A 518 6.09 -32.42 -15.59
C GLU A 518 7.45 -32.42 -16.32
N ARG A 519 8.46 -31.78 -15.71
CA ARG A 519 9.83 -31.78 -16.25
C ARG A 519 10.41 -33.20 -16.30
N GLN A 520 10.27 -33.98 -15.23
CA GLN A 520 10.76 -35.35 -15.16
C GLN A 520 10.07 -36.25 -16.20
N GLU A 521 8.79 -36.06 -16.48
CA GLU A 521 8.07 -36.79 -17.53
C GLU A 521 8.56 -36.43 -18.92
N VAL A 522 8.83 -35.15 -19.19
CA VAL A 522 9.41 -34.70 -20.47
C VAL A 522 10.83 -35.23 -20.64
N VAL A 523 11.69 -35.06 -19.63
CA VAL A 523 13.06 -35.56 -19.64
C VAL A 523 13.07 -37.08 -19.74
N GLY A 524 12.21 -37.77 -18.99
CA GLY A 524 12.04 -39.21 -19.04
C GLY A 524 11.66 -39.70 -20.43
N ARG A 525 10.70 -39.05 -21.11
CA ARG A 525 10.36 -39.35 -22.51
C ARG A 525 11.56 -39.19 -23.45
N LEU A 526 12.29 -38.08 -23.34
CA LEU A 526 13.46 -37.78 -24.20
C LEU A 526 14.66 -38.71 -23.93
N LEU A 527 14.89 -39.08 -22.66
CA LEU A 527 15.98 -39.95 -22.25
C LEU A 527 15.64 -41.44 -22.46
N ASN A 528 14.37 -41.84 -22.40
CA ASN A 528 13.93 -43.19 -22.72
C ASN A 528 14.27 -43.58 -24.17
N GLU A 529 14.43 -42.60 -25.06
CA GLU A 529 14.91 -42.82 -26.43
C GLU A 529 16.44 -42.98 -26.53
N LYS A 530 17.22 -42.61 -25.50
CA LYS A 530 18.68 -42.42 -25.61
C LYS A 530 19.57 -43.01 -24.50
N LEU A 531 19.07 -43.36 -23.30
CA LEU A 531 19.90 -43.81 -22.17
C LEU A 531 19.43 -45.12 -21.49
N PRO A 532 20.38 -45.99 -21.08
CA PRO A 532 20.13 -47.17 -20.23
C PRO A 532 19.53 -46.81 -18.85
N ALA A 533 18.95 -47.80 -18.17
CA ALA A 533 18.29 -47.61 -16.87
C ALA A 533 19.26 -47.20 -15.75
N GLU A 534 20.51 -47.67 -15.77
CA GLU A 534 21.46 -47.37 -14.69
C GLU A 534 21.90 -45.90 -14.69
N LEU A 535 22.14 -45.30 -15.88
CA LEU A 535 22.50 -43.88 -16.00
C LEU A 535 21.33 -42.96 -15.66
N ARG A 536 20.09 -43.42 -15.85
CA ARG A 536 18.89 -42.70 -15.40
C ARG A 536 18.82 -42.63 -13.88
N ASN A 537 19.04 -43.75 -13.20
CA ASN A 537 19.04 -43.80 -11.73
C ASN A 537 20.15 -42.92 -11.14
N MET A 538 21.35 -42.89 -11.74
CA MET A 538 22.43 -41.99 -11.29
C MET A 538 22.10 -40.49 -11.45
N VAL A 539 21.33 -40.10 -12.47
CA VAL A 539 20.87 -38.71 -12.65
C VAL A 539 19.80 -38.35 -11.63
N HIS A 540 18.93 -39.30 -11.26
CA HIS A 540 17.92 -39.11 -10.22
C HIS A 540 18.52 -39.12 -8.80
N ASP A 541 19.47 -40.02 -8.51
CA ASP A 541 20.12 -40.17 -7.20
C ASP A 541 21.12 -39.05 -6.90
N GLY A 542 21.59 -38.32 -7.93
CA GLY A 542 22.52 -37.18 -7.78
C GLY A 542 21.86 -35.84 -7.41
N LEU A 543 20.52 -35.78 -7.37
CA LEU A 543 19.77 -34.60 -6.94
C LEU A 543 19.34 -34.77 -5.48
N GLU A 544 20.15 -34.30 -4.53
CA GLU A 544 19.75 -34.15 -3.12
C GLU A 544 18.60 -33.13 -2.91
N ALA A 545 18.12 -32.51 -3.99
CA ALA A 545 17.09 -31.49 -3.98
C ALA A 545 15.68 -32.10 -4.01
N THR A 546 14.83 -31.70 -3.07
CA THR A 546 13.41 -32.10 -3.02
C THR A 546 12.50 -30.93 -3.39
N PRO A 547 11.47 -31.15 -4.23
CA PRO A 547 10.46 -30.14 -4.49
C PRO A 547 9.61 -29.84 -3.25
N ILE A 548 8.83 -28.76 -3.29
CA ILE A 548 7.83 -28.39 -2.29
C ILE A 548 6.46 -28.84 -2.79
N SER A 549 5.76 -29.67 -2.02
CA SER A 549 4.38 -30.06 -2.33
C SER A 549 3.39 -28.94 -1.99
N MET A 550 2.17 -29.02 -2.52
CA MET A 550 1.12 -28.04 -2.17
C MET A 550 0.79 -28.08 -0.67
N ASP A 551 0.77 -29.26 -0.05
CA ASP A 551 0.53 -29.40 1.40
C ASP A 551 1.66 -28.77 2.23
N GLU A 552 2.91 -28.93 1.80
CA GLU A 552 4.07 -28.28 2.44
C GLU A 552 3.99 -26.75 2.28
N ALA A 553 3.64 -26.27 1.08
CA ALA A 553 3.46 -24.85 0.82
C ALA A 553 2.33 -24.22 1.64
N LYS A 554 1.20 -24.93 1.82
CA LYS A 554 0.08 -24.47 2.66
C LYS A 554 0.48 -24.35 4.13
N LYS A 555 1.28 -25.28 4.66
CA LYS A 555 1.84 -25.18 6.02
C LYS A 555 2.77 -23.98 6.17
N TYR A 556 3.68 -23.77 5.22
CA TYR A 556 4.54 -22.59 5.24
C TYR A 556 3.75 -21.28 5.12
N ARG A 557 2.65 -21.26 4.35
CA ARG A 557 1.75 -20.11 4.30
C ARG A 557 1.14 -19.83 5.67
N GLU A 558 0.66 -20.85 6.40
CA GLU A 558 0.12 -20.67 7.75
C GLU A 558 1.18 -20.10 8.71
N GLU A 559 2.41 -20.64 8.69
CA GLU A 559 3.53 -20.11 9.50
C GLU A 559 3.87 -18.65 9.13
N LEU A 560 3.89 -18.33 7.83
CA LEU A 560 4.15 -16.98 7.33
C LEU A 560 3.04 -16.02 7.77
N MET A 561 1.78 -16.43 7.69
CA MET A 561 0.64 -15.62 8.13
C MET A 561 0.65 -15.38 9.64
N GLU A 562 1.01 -16.38 10.44
CA GLU A 562 1.19 -16.23 11.89
C GLU A 562 2.31 -15.21 12.20
N GLU A 563 3.48 -15.35 11.55
CA GLU A 563 4.58 -14.39 11.71
C GLU A 563 4.15 -12.97 11.32
N ARG A 564 3.40 -12.83 10.22
CA ARG A 564 2.91 -11.54 9.76
C ARG A 564 1.85 -10.95 10.66
N SER A 565 0.95 -11.75 11.23
CA SER A 565 -0.07 -11.25 12.16
C SER A 565 0.59 -10.63 13.39
N ILE A 566 1.56 -11.33 14.00
CA ILE A 566 2.28 -10.82 15.18
C ILE A 566 3.01 -9.51 14.86
N LYS A 567 3.74 -9.48 13.73
CA LYS A 567 4.45 -8.26 13.30
C LYS A 567 3.50 -7.13 12.92
N ALA A 568 2.33 -7.44 12.34
CA ALA A 568 1.33 -6.44 12.00
C ALA A 568 0.72 -5.82 13.27
N ASP A 569 0.48 -6.59 14.33
CA ASP A 569 0.00 -6.07 15.61
C ASP A 569 1.03 -5.10 16.23
N GLU A 570 2.31 -5.48 16.23
CA GLU A 570 3.40 -4.61 16.69
C GLU A 570 3.52 -3.34 15.83
N GLN A 571 3.45 -3.47 14.50
CA GLN A 571 3.53 -2.36 13.56
C GLN A 571 2.32 -1.43 13.68
N ASN A 572 1.12 -1.98 13.81
CA ASN A 572 -0.11 -1.21 14.02
C ASN A 572 -0.01 -0.41 15.30
N LYS A 573 0.40 -1.04 16.41
CA LYS A 573 0.60 -0.32 17.67
C LYS A 573 1.58 0.83 17.47
N ARG A 574 2.76 0.59 16.89
CA ARG A 574 3.75 1.66 16.65
C ARG A 574 3.25 2.76 15.71
N PHE A 575 2.44 2.40 14.73
CA PHE A 575 1.85 3.34 13.77
C PHE A 575 0.73 4.19 14.38
N GLU A 576 -0.02 3.63 15.34
CA GLU A 576 -1.11 4.29 16.06
C GLU A 576 -0.59 5.16 17.20
N THR A 577 0.27 4.61 18.07
CA THR A 577 0.67 5.24 19.33
C THR A 577 1.70 6.34 19.13
N GLY A 578 1.49 7.51 19.73
CA GLY A 578 2.49 8.55 19.83
C GLY A 578 2.02 9.68 20.74
N GLY A 579 2.97 10.50 21.19
CA GLY A 579 2.70 11.71 21.96
C GLY A 579 3.29 12.93 21.25
N PHE A 580 2.67 14.09 21.44
CA PHE A 580 3.21 15.36 20.96
C PHE A 580 4.04 16.01 22.08
N SER A 581 5.35 16.23 21.89
CA SER A 581 6.16 16.85 22.95
C SER A 581 5.98 18.38 22.95
N LEU A 582 4.80 18.83 23.36
CA LEU A 582 4.46 20.25 23.46
C LEU A 582 5.27 20.86 24.62
N CYS A 583 6.38 21.53 24.29
CA CYS A 583 7.21 22.22 25.27
C CYS A 583 6.53 23.51 25.73
N GLU A 584 6.39 23.69 27.03
CA GLU A 584 6.01 24.98 27.60
C GLU A 584 7.26 25.89 27.61
N HIS A 585 7.24 26.98 26.83
CA HIS A 585 8.33 27.94 26.71
C HIS A 585 8.10 29.22 27.51
#